data_AF-A0A958D491-F1
#
_entry.id   AF-A0A958D491-F1
#
_cell.length_a   1.000
_cell.length_b   1.000
_cell.length_c   1.000
_cell.angle_alpha   90.00
_cell.angle_beta   90.00
_cell.angle_gamma   90.00
#
_symmetry.space_group_name_H-M   'P 1'
#
loop_
_entity.id
_entity.type
_entity.pdbx_description
1 polymer ?
#
loop_
_entity_poly.entity_id
_entity_poly.type
_entity_poly.pdbx_seq_one_letter_code
_entity_poly.pdbx_strand_id
1 'polypeptide(L)'
;MSVLLIKAVDHAHPDPAIDRQHCEKRGMVVNHYPDGYVFGEKMGLPNFLRLQVDLDDEELAALLAGQYEDDNGLPQGIPAADGIVPVLYRIRAYRVDIDNLPASVRTGLSNNGLSTALGAKLRPHLKRIRDNSVFTNPSKGASK
;
A
#
# COMPACT_ATOMS: atom_id res chain seq x y z
N MET A 1 8.92 -9.52 11.63
CA MET A 1 7.78 -8.61 11.87
C MET A 1 8.18 -7.18 11.56
N SER A 2 7.28 -6.45 10.92
CA SER A 2 7.44 -5.06 10.53
C SER A 2 6.18 -4.28 10.86
N VAL A 3 6.27 -2.97 10.97
CA VAL A 3 5.12 -2.08 11.16
C VAL A 3 4.89 -1.27 9.90
N LEU A 4 3.76 -1.47 9.26
CA LEU A 4 3.31 -0.63 8.14
C LEU A 4 2.81 0.70 8.68
N LEU A 5 3.29 1.81 8.11
CA LEU A 5 2.68 3.12 8.26
C LEU A 5 1.72 3.33 7.09
N ILE A 6 0.43 3.38 7.39
CA ILE A 6 -0.65 3.41 6.40
C ILE A 6 -1.34 4.77 6.48
N LYS A 7 -1.67 5.36 5.35
CA LYS A 7 -2.43 6.61 5.32
C LYS A 7 -3.86 6.38 5.83
N ALA A 8 -4.29 7.18 6.80
CA ALA A 8 -5.62 7.05 7.43
C ALA A 8 -6.72 7.86 6.71
N VAL A 9 -6.32 8.92 6.01
CA VAL A 9 -7.20 9.90 5.35
C VAL A 9 -6.78 10.13 3.92
N ASP A 10 -7.73 10.37 3.03
CA ASP A 10 -7.42 10.73 1.65
C ASP A 10 -6.79 12.12 1.57
N HIS A 11 -5.64 12.21 0.92
CA HIS A 11 -5.14 13.49 0.43
C HIS A 11 -5.63 13.68 -1.00
N ALA A 12 -6.11 14.88 -1.36
CA ALA A 12 -6.58 15.19 -2.71
C ALA A 12 -5.81 16.37 -3.32
N HIS A 13 -5.54 16.30 -4.61
CA HIS A 13 -5.02 17.39 -5.42
C HIS A 13 -6.00 17.71 -6.57
N PRO A 14 -6.22 18.99 -6.94
CA PRO A 14 -7.15 19.35 -8.01
C PRO A 14 -6.77 18.77 -9.39
N ASP A 15 -5.48 18.68 -9.68
CA ASP A 15 -4.96 18.01 -10.89
C ASP A 15 -4.98 16.48 -10.70
N PRO A 16 -5.75 15.72 -11.51
CA PRO A 16 -5.86 14.27 -11.41
C PRO A 16 -4.55 13.49 -11.65
N ALA A 17 -3.61 14.03 -12.43
CA ALA A 17 -2.33 13.40 -12.67
C ALA A 17 -1.46 13.48 -11.42
N ILE A 18 -1.32 14.69 -10.86
CA ILE A 18 -0.58 14.93 -9.60
C ILE A 18 -1.24 14.15 -8.45
N ASP A 19 -2.57 14.13 -8.41
CA ASP A 19 -3.34 13.41 -7.41
C ASP A 19 -3.01 11.91 -7.39
N ARG A 20 -2.87 11.27 -8.56
CA ARG A 20 -2.50 9.85 -8.64
C ARG A 20 -1.03 9.60 -8.36
N GLN A 21 -0.14 10.49 -8.80
CA GLN A 21 1.31 10.28 -8.78
C GLN A 21 1.97 10.71 -7.47
N HIS A 22 1.35 11.61 -6.71
CA HIS A 22 1.96 12.22 -5.54
C HIS A 22 1.07 12.25 -4.29
N CYS A 23 -0.24 12.09 -4.41
CA CYS A 23 -1.13 12.11 -3.25
C CYS A 23 -1.43 10.69 -2.74
N GLU A 24 -0.91 10.39 -1.55
CA GLU A 24 -1.25 9.17 -0.83
C GLU A 24 -2.71 9.18 -0.38
N LYS A 25 -3.40 8.09 -0.68
CA LYS A 25 -4.82 7.87 -0.35
C LYS A 25 -4.95 6.95 0.86
N ARG A 26 -6.10 6.99 1.52
CA ARG A 26 -6.45 6.11 2.62
C ARG A 26 -6.20 4.65 2.24
N GLY A 27 -5.51 3.93 3.13
CA GLY A 27 -5.12 2.54 2.93
C GLY A 27 -3.80 2.34 2.18
N MET A 28 -3.23 3.36 1.54
CA MET A 28 -1.89 3.24 0.93
C MET A 28 -0.81 3.11 2.01
N VAL A 29 0.15 2.21 1.78
CA VAL A 29 1.34 2.08 2.63
C VAL A 29 2.33 3.18 2.26
N VAL A 30 2.66 4.01 3.24
CA VAL A 30 3.58 5.13 3.10
C VAL A 30 5.01 4.66 3.26
N ASN A 31 5.24 3.90 4.33
CA ASN A 31 6.52 3.29 4.65
C ASN A 31 6.32 2.05 5.53
N HIS A 32 7.40 1.30 5.77
CA HIS A 32 7.44 0.26 6.79
C HIS A 32 8.66 0.45 7.68
N TYR A 33 8.56 -0.03 8.92
CA TYR A 33 9.60 0.08 9.93
C TYR A 33 9.82 -1.28 10.59
N PRO A 34 11.03 -1.54 11.11
CA PRO A 34 11.26 -2.72 11.94
C PRO A 34 10.37 -2.69 13.20
N ASP A 35 10.10 -3.86 13.76
CA ASP A 35 9.39 -3.94 15.04
C ASP A 35 10.15 -3.19 16.16
N GLY A 36 9.40 -2.60 17.09
CA GLY A 36 9.96 -1.76 18.16
C GLY A 36 10.37 -0.34 17.74
N TYR A 37 10.21 0.05 16.47
CA TYR A 37 10.46 1.43 16.04
C TYR A 37 9.57 2.43 16.81
N VAL A 38 10.18 3.51 17.30
CA VAL A 38 9.48 4.57 18.04
C VAL A 38 8.95 5.61 17.06
N PHE A 39 7.63 5.65 16.90
CA PHE A 39 6.96 6.60 16.03
C PHE A 39 6.85 7.98 16.68
N GLY A 40 7.14 9.02 15.91
CA GLY A 40 6.84 10.39 16.32
C GLY A 40 5.33 10.67 16.36
N GLU A 41 4.92 11.69 17.13
CA GLU A 41 3.51 12.07 17.32
C GLU A 41 2.77 12.32 16.00
N LYS A 42 3.46 12.90 15.01
CA LYS A 42 2.90 13.18 13.67
C LYS A 42 2.64 11.92 12.82
N MET A 43 3.11 10.75 13.24
CA MET A 43 2.98 9.47 12.53
C MET A 43 1.89 8.57 13.15
N GLY A 44 0.88 9.20 13.77
CA GLY A 44 -0.31 8.53 14.31
C GLY A 44 -1.60 9.16 13.80
N LEU A 45 -2.69 8.90 14.51
CA LEU A 45 -3.98 9.53 14.24
C LEU A 45 -3.86 11.07 14.29
N PRO A 46 -4.68 11.79 13.50
CA PRO A 46 -5.70 11.30 12.57
C PRO A 46 -5.14 10.91 11.20
N ASN A 47 -3.84 11.09 10.96
CA ASN A 47 -3.27 11.06 9.61
C ASN A 47 -2.77 9.68 9.18
N PHE A 48 -2.30 8.87 10.14
CA PHE A 48 -1.69 7.59 9.87
C PHE A 48 -2.19 6.50 10.83
N LEU A 49 -2.22 5.29 10.31
CA LEU A 49 -2.47 4.05 11.01
C LEU A 49 -1.18 3.22 11.01
N ARG A 50 -0.97 2.45 12.07
CA ARG A 50 0.17 1.56 12.24
C ARG A 50 -0.33 0.13 12.30
N LEU A 51 0.19 -0.72 11.43
CA LEU A 51 -0.22 -2.12 11.37
C LEU A 51 1.01 -3.00 11.49
N GLN A 52 1.13 -3.73 12.61
CA GLN A 52 2.15 -4.76 12.76
C GLN A 52 1.80 -5.95 11.89
N VAL A 53 2.77 -6.40 11.09
CA VAL A 53 2.59 -7.46 10.09
C VAL A 53 3.77 -8.43 10.08
N ASP A 54 3.50 -9.61 9.54
CA ASP A 54 4.51 -10.63 9.25
C ASP A 54 4.51 -10.91 7.75
N LEU A 55 5.09 -9.96 7.02
CA LEU A 55 5.31 -10.01 5.58
C LEU A 55 6.81 -10.11 5.32
N ASP A 56 7.18 -10.77 4.23
CA ASP A 56 8.57 -10.81 3.77
C ASP A 56 8.98 -9.50 3.07
N ASP A 57 10.29 -9.33 2.80
CA ASP A 57 10.83 -8.10 2.23
C ASP A 57 10.31 -7.82 0.81
N GLU A 58 10.02 -8.87 0.04
CA GLU A 58 9.47 -8.73 -1.32
C GLU A 58 8.02 -8.24 -1.27
N GLU A 59 7.21 -8.78 -0.35
CA GLU A 59 5.85 -8.32 -0.10
C GLU A 59 5.84 -6.86 0.38
N LEU A 60 6.76 -6.49 1.27
CA LEU A 60 6.91 -5.11 1.75
C LEU A 60 7.33 -4.17 0.61
N ALA A 61 8.28 -4.59 -0.24
CA ALA A 61 8.70 -3.83 -1.41
C ALA A 61 7.55 -3.65 -2.41
N ALA A 62 6.77 -4.70 -2.67
CA ALA A 62 5.62 -4.64 -3.56
C ALA A 62 4.52 -3.68 -3.06
N LEU A 63 4.32 -3.58 -1.74
CA LEU A 63 3.38 -2.62 -1.15
C LEU A 63 3.81 -1.16 -1.29
N LEU A 64 5.12 -0.90 -1.39
CA LEU A 64 5.68 0.44 -1.63
C LEU A 64 5.85 0.77 -3.11
N ALA A 65 5.79 -0.25 -3.99
CA ALA A 65 5.97 -0.08 -5.42
C ALA A 65 4.83 0.72 -6.06
N GLY A 66 5.21 1.59 -7.00
CA GLY A 66 4.29 2.31 -7.86
C GLY A 66 3.63 1.43 -8.92
N GLN A 67 2.53 1.94 -9.48
CA GLN A 67 1.87 1.35 -10.65
C GLN A 67 2.36 2.06 -11.92
N TYR A 68 2.81 1.30 -12.91
CA TYR A 68 3.31 1.80 -14.21
C TYR A 68 2.38 1.44 -15.38
N GLU A 69 1.23 0.84 -15.09
CA GLU A 69 0.16 0.57 -16.05
C GLU A 69 -1.01 1.51 -15.77
N ASP A 70 -1.80 1.86 -16.78
CA ASP A 70 -3.05 2.60 -16.58
C ASP A 70 -4.16 1.74 -15.97
N ASP A 71 -5.36 2.30 -15.86
CA ASP A 71 -6.50 1.59 -15.29
C ASP A 71 -7.03 0.44 -16.18
N ASN A 72 -6.68 0.43 -17.47
CA ASN A 72 -6.98 -0.66 -18.41
C ASN A 72 -5.86 -1.73 -18.43
N GLY A 73 -4.76 -1.51 -17.71
CA GLY A 73 -3.60 -2.40 -17.69
C GLY A 73 -2.64 -2.21 -18.85
N LEU A 74 -2.73 -1.10 -19.57
CA LEU A 74 -1.77 -0.78 -20.61
C LEU A 74 -0.54 -0.12 -19.97
N PRO A 75 0.69 -0.57 -20.30
CA PRO A 75 1.91 0.07 -19.82
C PRO A 75 1.93 1.56 -20.18
N GLN A 76 2.26 2.40 -19.21
CA GLN A 76 2.47 3.82 -19.39
C GLN A 76 3.96 4.08 -19.59
N GLY A 77 4.29 4.89 -20.58
CA GLY A 77 5.66 5.28 -20.79
C GLY A 77 5.89 6.24 -21.93
N ILE A 78 7.12 6.73 -22.02
CA ILE A 78 7.56 7.66 -23.05
C ILE A 78 8.25 6.86 -24.15
N PRO A 79 7.87 7.03 -25.43
CA PRO A 79 8.62 6.45 -26.54
C PRO A 79 10.06 6.95 -26.56
N ALA A 80 11.02 6.03 -26.65
CA ALA A 80 12.45 6.27 -26.77
C ALA A 80 13.05 5.40 -27.89
N ALA A 81 14.31 5.66 -28.25
CA ALA A 81 14.99 4.94 -29.33
C ALA A 81 15.03 3.42 -29.14
N ASP A 82 15.16 2.96 -27.89
CA ASP A 82 15.28 1.54 -27.53
C ASP A 82 13.96 0.92 -27.00
N GLY A 83 12.83 1.63 -27.11
CA GLY A 83 11.52 1.14 -26.66
C GLY A 83 10.75 2.15 -25.80
N ILE A 84 9.91 1.67 -24.91
CA ILE A 84 9.09 2.50 -24.02
C ILE A 84 9.80 2.64 -22.67
N VAL A 85 10.08 3.87 -22.24
CA VAL A 85 10.55 4.16 -20.88
C VAL A 85 9.36 4.21 -19.94
N PRO A 86 9.24 3.30 -18.94
CA PRO A 86 8.09 3.27 -18.05
C PRO A 86 7.91 4.58 -17.28
N VAL A 87 6.69 5.08 -17.22
CA VAL A 87 6.31 6.25 -16.43
C VAL A 87 5.33 5.86 -15.35
N LEU A 88 5.52 6.43 -14.16
CA LEU A 88 4.65 6.20 -13.01
C LEU A 88 3.22 6.67 -13.32
N TYR A 89 2.26 5.76 -13.26
CA TYR A 89 0.84 6.08 -13.37
C TYR A 89 0.24 6.45 -12.00
N ARG A 90 0.60 5.69 -10.95
CA ARG A 90 0.12 5.90 -9.57
C ARG A 90 1.22 5.58 -8.56
N ILE A 91 1.31 6.38 -7.50
CA ILE A 91 2.36 6.26 -6.46
C ILE A 91 2.44 4.89 -5.78
N ARG A 92 1.30 4.19 -5.67
CA ARG A 92 1.20 2.83 -5.12
C ARG A 92 0.30 1.97 -6.00
N ALA A 93 0.72 0.73 -6.22
CA ALA A 93 -0.10 -0.27 -6.90
C ALA A 93 -1.14 -0.92 -5.97
N TYR A 94 -0.85 -0.96 -4.67
CA TYR A 94 -1.65 -1.66 -3.67
C TYR A 94 -2.11 -0.75 -2.52
N ARG A 95 -3.19 -1.16 -1.87
CA ARG A 95 -3.70 -0.57 -0.64
C ARG A 95 -4.16 -1.66 0.34
N VAL A 96 -4.18 -1.33 1.61
CA VAL A 96 -4.88 -2.08 2.64
C VAL A 96 -6.35 -1.67 2.62
N ASP A 97 -7.23 -2.65 2.47
CA ASP A 97 -8.68 -2.48 2.58
C ASP A 97 -9.08 -2.42 4.06
N ILE A 98 -8.88 -1.23 4.65
CA ILE A 98 -9.04 -0.96 6.08
C ILE A 98 -10.45 -1.35 6.57
N ASP A 99 -11.48 -1.13 5.76
CA ASP A 99 -12.87 -1.33 6.14
C ASP A 99 -13.25 -2.80 6.24
N ASN A 100 -12.59 -3.65 5.46
CA ASN A 100 -12.79 -5.10 5.47
C ASN A 100 -11.81 -5.86 6.36
N LEU A 101 -10.93 -5.19 7.11
CA LEU A 101 -10.06 -5.84 8.09
C LEU A 101 -10.88 -6.55 9.19
N PRO A 102 -10.32 -7.58 9.85
CA PRO A 102 -10.98 -8.24 10.98
C PRO A 102 -11.40 -7.23 12.05
N ALA A 103 -12.55 -7.45 12.68
CA ALA A 103 -13.13 -6.49 13.63
C ALA A 103 -12.16 -6.13 14.77
N SER A 104 -11.40 -7.10 15.30
CA SER A 104 -10.38 -6.86 16.32
C SER A 104 -9.30 -5.88 15.84
N VAL A 105 -8.88 -6.00 14.58
CA VAL A 105 -7.88 -5.11 13.97
C VAL A 105 -8.46 -3.71 13.79
N ARG A 106 -9.68 -3.60 13.25
CA ARG A 106 -10.34 -2.31 13.03
C ARG A 106 -10.56 -1.54 14.33
N THR A 107 -10.97 -2.23 15.40
CA THR A 107 -11.15 -1.62 16.72
C THR A 107 -9.82 -1.10 17.28
N GLY A 108 -8.74 -1.89 17.17
CA GLY A 108 -7.40 -1.44 17.59
C GLY A 108 -6.93 -0.21 16.83
N LEU A 109 -7.09 -0.22 15.51
CA LEU A 109 -6.74 0.92 14.64
C LEU A 109 -7.56 2.18 14.96
N SER A 110 -8.86 2.02 15.23
CA SER A 110 -9.74 3.17 15.51
C SER A 110 -9.45 3.83 16.85
N ASN A 111 -9.12 3.02 17.87
CA ASN A 111 -8.88 3.53 19.23
C ASN A 111 -7.47 4.10 19.40
N ASN A 112 -6.46 3.43 18.84
CA ASN A 112 -5.06 3.72 19.15
C ASN A 112 -4.22 4.10 17.92
N GLY A 113 -4.79 3.99 16.71
CA GLY A 113 -4.04 4.11 15.47
C GLY A 113 -2.99 3.00 15.31
N LEU A 114 -3.08 1.90 16.07
CA LEU A 114 -2.15 0.79 16.07
C LEU A 114 -2.90 -0.53 16.28
N SER A 115 -2.58 -1.54 15.48
CA SER A 115 -3.04 -2.91 15.69
C SER A 115 -2.07 -3.92 15.09
N THR A 116 -2.24 -5.19 15.44
CA THR A 116 -1.49 -6.31 14.86
C THR A 116 -2.36 -7.10 13.90
N ALA A 117 -1.86 -7.37 12.69
CA ALA A 117 -2.46 -8.26 11.70
C ALA A 117 -1.37 -9.15 11.08
N LEU A 118 -1.42 -10.45 11.35
CA LEU A 118 -0.43 -11.40 10.85
C LEU A 118 -0.61 -11.65 9.34
N GLY A 119 0.49 -11.91 8.61
CA GLY A 119 0.52 -11.91 7.14
C GLY A 119 -0.61 -12.69 6.46
N ALA A 120 -0.87 -13.93 6.87
CA ALA A 120 -1.96 -14.74 6.30
C ALA A 120 -3.36 -14.12 6.50
N LYS A 121 -3.56 -13.37 7.59
CA LYS A 121 -4.79 -12.64 7.86
C LYS A 121 -4.84 -11.31 7.11
N LEU A 122 -3.70 -10.71 6.76
CA LEU A 122 -3.64 -9.43 6.06
C LEU A 122 -3.77 -9.57 4.54
N ARG A 123 -3.12 -10.58 3.93
CA ARG A 123 -3.08 -10.77 2.46
C ARG A 123 -4.45 -10.66 1.75
N PRO A 124 -5.55 -11.25 2.28
CA PRO A 124 -6.88 -11.11 1.66
C PRO A 124 -7.40 -9.66 1.58
N HIS A 125 -6.86 -8.78 2.42
CA HIS A 125 -7.21 -7.36 2.53
C HIS A 125 -6.18 -6.44 1.86
N LEU A 126 -5.11 -6.98 1.27
CA LEU A 126 -4.23 -6.23 0.38
C LEU A 126 -4.84 -6.27 -1.02
N LYS A 127 -5.24 -5.10 -1.52
CA LYS A 127 -5.96 -4.96 -2.79
C LYS A 127 -5.15 -4.14 -3.78
N ARG A 128 -5.07 -4.60 -5.02
CA ARG A 128 -4.55 -3.78 -6.12
C ARG A 128 -5.55 -2.65 -6.40
N ILE A 129 -5.07 -1.43 -6.53
CA ILE A 129 -5.95 -0.25 -6.62
C ILE A 129 -6.70 -0.23 -7.96
N ARG A 130 -6.07 -0.69 -9.04
CA ARG A 130 -6.65 -0.74 -10.38
C ARG A 130 -7.95 -1.54 -10.47
N ASP A 131 -7.92 -2.78 -10.00
CA ASP A 131 -8.96 -3.78 -10.27
C ASP A 131 -9.49 -4.46 -9.00
N ASN A 132 -9.07 -4.01 -7.81
CA ASN A 132 -9.36 -4.61 -6.51
C ASN A 132 -9.00 -6.10 -6.41
N SER A 133 -8.11 -6.60 -7.28
CA SER A 133 -7.59 -7.95 -7.17
C SER A 133 -6.82 -8.14 -5.86
N VAL A 134 -6.90 -9.34 -5.30
CA VAL A 134 -6.17 -9.69 -4.07
C VAL A 134 -4.68 -9.75 -4.39
N PHE A 135 -3.87 -9.23 -3.48
CA PHE A 135 -2.41 -9.36 -3.54
C PHE A 135 -2.02 -10.84 -3.61
N THR A 136 -1.38 -11.23 -4.71
CA THR A 136 -0.72 -12.53 -4.87
C THR A 136 0.78 -12.31 -4.71
N ASN A 137 1.41 -13.00 -3.78
CA ASN A 137 2.85 -12.89 -3.58
C ASN A 137 3.60 -13.30 -4.87
N PRO A 138 4.43 -12.41 -5.45
CA PRO A 138 5.12 -12.68 -6.70
C PRO A 138 6.11 -13.86 -6.62
N SER A 139 6.75 -14.15 -5.47
CA SER A 139 7.73 -15.25 -5.37
C SER A 139 7.12 -16.65 -5.20
N LYS A 140 5.86 -16.75 -4.78
CA LYS A 140 5.18 -18.07 -4.63
C LYS A 140 4.46 -18.54 -5.90
N GLY A 141 4.45 -17.74 -6.96
CA GLY A 141 3.85 -18.09 -8.26
C GLY A 141 4.80 -18.81 -9.23
N ALA A 142 6.08 -18.91 -8.91
CA ALA A 142 7.12 -19.45 -9.80
C ALA A 142 7.56 -20.89 -9.46
N SER A 143 6.75 -21.66 -8.72
CA SER A 143 6.93 -23.11 -8.66
C SER A 143 6.00 -23.78 -9.68
N LYS A 144 6.49 -23.91 -10.92
CA LYS A 144 6.00 -24.87 -11.89
C LYS A 144 7.17 -25.71 -12.36
#